data_AF-A0A2P5YM97-F1
#
_entry.id   AF-A0A2P5YM97-F1
#
_cell.length_a   1.000
_cell.length_b   1.000
_cell.length_c   1.000
_cell.angle_alpha   90.00
_cell.angle_beta   90.00
_cell.angle_gamma   90.00
#
_symmetry.space_group_name_H-M   'P 1'
#
loop_
_entity.id
_entity.type
_entity.pdbx_description
1 polymer ?
#
loop_
_entity_poly.entity_id
_entity_poly.type
_entity_poly.pdbx_seq_one_letter_code
_entity_poly.pdbx_strand_id
1 'polypeptide(L)'
;MHTVCHDRDNLWFRVTEFDKPNQGIVGGQYRVHLTNRTCDCVRFDALRCPCAHVIAAFQNLRLDPMSYVDEVYKIEYMYNMWKYVFPAVPDECKWPFVSLAPFKLLPIEISL
;
A
#
# COMPACT_ATOMS: atom_id res chain seq x y z
N MET A 1 -18.32 5.91 -2.33
CA MET A 1 -18.29 4.64 -1.59
C MET A 1 -19.30 4.73 -0.46
N HIS A 2 -19.92 3.62 -0.10
CA HIS A 2 -20.77 3.51 1.08
C HIS A 2 -20.07 2.61 2.10
N THR A 3 -19.94 3.08 3.35
CA THR A 3 -19.21 2.37 4.39
C THR A 3 -20.17 1.93 5.49
N VAL A 4 -20.16 0.65 5.83
CA VAL A 4 -20.89 0.06 6.95
C VAL A 4 -19.90 -0.47 7.97
N CYS A 5 -19.97 0.02 9.20
CA CYS A 5 -19.28 -0.59 10.33
C CYS A 5 -20.06 -1.84 10.75
N HIS A 6 -19.40 -2.99 10.74
CA HIS A 6 -20.04 -4.23 11.16
C HIS A 6 -19.66 -4.62 12.59
N ASP A 7 -18.43 -4.30 13.00
CA ASP A 7 -17.95 -4.48 14.37
C ASP A 7 -17.03 -3.32 14.71
N ARG A 8 -17.51 -2.48 15.63
CA ARG A 8 -16.80 -1.27 16.03
C ARG A 8 -15.66 -1.58 16.99
N ASP A 9 -15.79 -2.61 17.82
CA ASP A 9 -14.79 -2.99 18.81
C ASP A 9 -13.57 -3.62 18.12
N ASN A 10 -13.82 -4.40 17.06
CA ASN A 10 -12.76 -4.99 16.23
C ASN A 10 -12.35 -4.13 15.02
N LEU A 11 -12.91 -2.92 14.88
CA LEU A 11 -12.65 -1.98 13.78
C LEU A 11 -12.78 -2.64 12.38
N TRP A 12 -13.88 -3.37 12.19
CA TRP A 12 -14.19 -4.10 10.98
C TRP A 12 -15.31 -3.42 10.18
N PHE A 13 -15.04 -3.19 8.90
CA PHE A 13 -15.91 -2.44 8.00
C PHE A 13 -16.14 -3.20 6.69
N ARG A 14 -17.31 -2.96 6.10
CA ARG A 14 -17.59 -3.27 4.70
C ARG A 14 -17.74 -1.97 3.94
N VAL A 15 -16.97 -1.83 2.87
CA VAL A 15 -16.99 -0.67 1.98
C VAL A 15 -17.49 -1.11 0.62
N THR A 16 -18.59 -0.52 0.19
CA THR A 16 -19.13 -0.69 -1.16
C THR A 16 -18.61 0.44 -2.05
N GLU A 17 -17.82 0.10 -3.04
CA GLU A 17 -17.46 0.97 -4.14
C GLU A 17 -18.49 0.84 -5.27
N PHE A 18 -18.97 1.97 -5.77
CA PHE A 18 -19.93 2.01 -6.87
C PHE A 18 -19.18 2.06 -8.20
N ASP A 19 -19.81 1.54 -9.25
CA ASP A 19 -19.29 1.64 -10.62
C ASP A 19 -19.03 3.11 -10.98
N LYS A 20 -17.88 3.35 -11.61
CA LYS A 20 -17.54 4.64 -12.22
C LYS A 20 -17.15 4.39 -13.67
N PRO A 21 -18.13 4.24 -14.58
CA PRO A 21 -17.86 3.90 -15.98
C PRO A 21 -16.97 4.93 -16.67
N ASN A 22 -17.09 6.22 -16.31
CA ASN A 22 -16.23 7.29 -16.82
C ASN A 22 -14.74 7.14 -16.46
N GLN A 23 -14.40 6.28 -15.49
CA GLN A 23 -13.04 6.02 -15.04
C GLN A 23 -12.61 4.56 -15.31
N GLY A 24 -13.45 3.76 -15.98
CA GLY A 24 -13.21 2.33 -16.20
C GLY A 24 -13.19 1.50 -14.92
N ILE A 25 -13.75 2.02 -13.81
CA ILE A 25 -13.74 1.33 -12.51
C ILE A 25 -15.04 0.57 -12.35
N VAL A 26 -14.93 -0.75 -12.19
CA VAL A 26 -16.02 -1.63 -11.74
C VAL A 26 -16.06 -1.60 -10.22
N GLY A 27 -17.24 -1.30 -9.68
CA GLY A 27 -17.53 -1.29 -8.26
C GLY A 27 -17.42 -2.68 -7.64
N GLY A 28 -17.38 -2.72 -6.32
CA GLY A 28 -17.20 -3.96 -5.57
C GLY A 28 -17.41 -3.76 -4.08
N GLN A 29 -17.46 -4.87 -3.35
CA GLN A 29 -17.49 -4.85 -1.89
C GLN A 29 -16.15 -5.29 -1.33
N TYR A 30 -15.63 -4.51 -0.39
CA TYR A 30 -14.33 -4.73 0.21
C TYR A 30 -14.47 -4.77 1.73
N ARG A 31 -13.89 -5.79 2.36
CA ARG A 31 -13.72 -5.85 3.81
C ARG A 31 -12.45 -5.11 4.19
N VAL A 32 -12.56 -4.29 5.22
CA VAL A 32 -11.47 -3.53 5.80
C VAL A 32 -11.37 -3.88 7.28
N HIS A 33 -10.17 -4.25 7.72
CA HIS A 33 -9.87 -4.52 9.13
C HIS A 33 -8.77 -3.56 9.58
N LEU A 34 -9.12 -2.55 10.37
CA LEU A 34 -8.17 -1.49 10.71
C LEU A 34 -7.08 -1.97 11.67
N THR A 35 -7.46 -2.77 12.68
CA THR A 35 -6.51 -3.36 13.65
C THR A 35 -5.46 -4.23 12.96
N ASN A 36 -5.89 -5.12 12.06
CA ASN A 36 -5.00 -6.03 11.34
C ASN A 36 -4.31 -5.37 10.14
N ARG A 37 -4.65 -4.10 9.84
CA ARG A 37 -4.15 -3.34 8.69
C ARG A 37 -4.36 -4.04 7.34
N THR A 38 -5.52 -4.68 7.16
CA THR A 38 -5.84 -5.41 5.93
C THR A 38 -7.04 -4.81 5.19
N CYS A 39 -7.04 -5.00 3.87
CA CYS A 39 -8.15 -4.69 2.98
C CYS A 39 -8.19 -5.75 1.88
N ASP A 40 -9.38 -6.17 1.45
CA ASP A 40 -9.53 -7.15 0.36
C ASP A 40 -8.86 -6.71 -0.95
N CYS A 41 -8.63 -5.40 -1.17
CA CYS A 41 -7.87 -4.90 -2.31
C CYS A 41 -6.34 -5.10 -2.19
N VAL A 42 -5.86 -5.69 -1.09
CA VAL A 42 -4.46 -6.06 -0.79
C VAL A 42 -3.50 -4.88 -0.62
N ARG A 43 -3.83 -3.68 -1.11
CA ARG A 43 -2.96 -2.50 -1.05
C ARG A 43 -2.57 -2.10 0.37
N PHE A 44 -3.50 -2.24 1.33
CA PHE A 44 -3.21 -1.85 2.71
C PHE A 44 -2.20 -2.79 3.39
N ASP A 45 -2.29 -4.08 3.05
CA ASP A 45 -1.34 -5.10 3.51
C ASP A 45 0.03 -4.88 2.84
N ALA A 46 0.06 -4.87 1.50
CA ALA A 46 1.29 -4.85 0.72
C ALA A 46 2.08 -3.53 0.83
N LEU A 47 1.39 -2.39 0.81
CA LEU A 47 2.03 -1.07 0.81
C LEU A 47 2.05 -0.43 2.19
N ARG A 48 1.38 -1.01 3.19
CA ARG A 48 1.27 -0.46 4.55
C ARG A 48 0.78 1.00 4.58
N CYS A 49 0.04 1.38 3.53
CA CYS A 49 -0.55 2.70 3.31
C CYS A 49 -2.07 2.57 3.18
N PRO A 50 -2.86 3.49 3.76
CA PRO A 50 -4.31 3.49 3.59
C PRO A 50 -4.72 3.55 2.11
N CYS A 51 -5.48 2.57 1.64
CA CYS A 51 -6.16 2.64 0.34
C CYS A 51 -7.45 3.45 0.43
N ALA A 52 -8.11 3.72 -0.71
CA ALA A 52 -9.37 4.46 -0.73
C ALA A 52 -10.47 3.84 0.16
N HIS A 53 -10.55 2.51 0.24
CA HIS A 53 -11.51 1.81 1.10
C HIS A 53 -11.20 2.02 2.59
N VAL A 54 -9.92 1.96 2.95
CA VAL A 54 -9.46 2.26 4.31
C VAL A 54 -9.77 3.71 4.65
N ILE A 55 -9.44 4.67 3.79
CA ILE A 55 -9.76 6.09 3.98
C ILE A 55 -11.26 6.28 4.22
N ALA A 56 -12.12 5.59 3.46
CA ALA A 56 -13.57 5.66 3.67
C ALA A 56 -14.01 5.10 5.05
N ALA A 57 -13.33 4.09 5.58
CA ALA A 57 -13.53 3.60 6.94
C ALA A 57 -13.04 4.59 8.00
N PHE A 58 -11.89 5.24 7.79
CA PHE A 58 -11.37 6.30 8.66
C PHE A 58 -12.31 7.49 8.76
N GLN A 59 -12.86 7.94 7.62
CA GLN A 59 -13.85 9.01 7.58
C GLN A 59 -15.11 8.66 8.39
N ASN A 60 -15.54 7.39 8.36
CA ASN A 60 -16.67 6.92 9.16
C ASN A 60 -16.39 7.02 10.67
N LEU A 61 -15.15 6.74 11.08
CA LEU A 61 -14.69 6.88 12.47
C LEU A 61 -14.28 8.30 12.87
N ARG A 62 -14.25 9.26 11.91
CA ARG A 62 -13.70 10.61 12.10
C ARG A 62 -12.23 10.59 12.57
N LEU A 63 -11.48 9.60 12.12
CA LEU A 63 -10.05 9.51 12.35
C LEU A 63 -9.29 10.13 11.18
N ASP A 64 -8.12 10.68 11.46
CA ASP A 64 -7.18 11.13 10.43
C ASP A 64 -6.50 9.92 9.76
N PRO A 65 -6.69 9.67 8.44
CA PRO A 65 -6.03 8.57 7.74
C PRO A 65 -4.50 8.63 7.82
N MET A 66 -3.92 9.83 7.96
CA MET A 66 -2.46 9.99 8.01
C MET A 66 -1.86 9.36 9.25
N SER A 67 -2.62 9.23 10.34
CA SER A 67 -2.19 8.55 11.57
C SER A 67 -1.90 7.05 11.38
N TYR A 68 -2.35 6.44 10.28
CA TYR A 68 -2.16 5.02 9.99
C TYR A 68 -1.19 4.73 8.84
N VAL A 69 -0.59 5.75 8.25
CA VAL A 69 0.53 5.57 7.32
C VAL A 69 1.73 5.02 8.11
N ASP A 70 2.38 3.98 7.57
CA ASP A 70 3.56 3.39 8.20
C ASP A 70 4.71 4.42 8.30
N GLU A 71 5.51 4.31 9.35
CA GLU A 71 6.58 5.27 9.64
C GLU A 71 7.65 5.30 8.56
N VAL A 72 7.80 4.22 7.78
CA VAL A 72 8.75 4.18 6.66
C VAL A 72 8.50 5.28 5.62
N TYR A 73 7.30 5.83 5.56
CA TYR A 73 6.91 6.93 4.68
C TYR A 73 7.05 8.32 5.31
N LYS A 74 7.43 8.42 6.59
CA LYS A 74 7.68 9.71 7.25
C LYS A 74 9.03 10.27 6.80
N ILE A 75 9.08 11.60 6.62
CA ILE A 75 10.30 12.32 6.21
C ILE A 75 11.46 12.05 7.19
N GLU A 76 11.18 11.99 8.49
CA GLU A 76 12.20 11.70 9.51
C GLU A 76 12.84 10.32 9.33
N TYR A 77 12.03 9.30 8.98
CA TYR A 77 12.52 7.95 8.71
C TYR A 77 13.37 7.94 7.44
N MET A 78 12.87 8.57 6.37
CA MET A 78 13.63 8.73 5.13
C MET A 78 14.96 9.44 5.39
N TYR A 79 14.96 10.59 6.07
CA TYR A 79 16.17 11.31 6.42
C TYR A 79 17.16 10.42 7.18
N ASN A 80 16.69 9.65 8.17
CA ASN A 80 17.55 8.75 8.92
C ASN A 80 18.13 7.60 8.09
N MET A 81 17.42 7.12 7.06
CA MET A 81 17.96 6.14 6.10
C MET A 81 19.00 6.76 5.16
N TRP A 82 18.72 7.96 4.66
CA TRP A 82 19.51 8.60 3.58
C TRP A 82 20.61 9.55 4.09
N LYS A 83 20.70 9.82 5.40
CA LYS A 83 21.74 10.70 5.98
C LYS A 83 23.16 10.14 5.83
N TYR A 84 23.29 8.84 5.60
CA TYR A 84 24.59 8.20 5.40
C TYR A 84 25.09 8.44 3.97
N VAL A 85 26.38 8.72 3.84
CA VAL A 85 27.02 8.86 2.54
C VAL A 85 27.07 7.48 1.90
N PHE A 86 26.36 7.31 0.79
CA PHE A 86 26.50 6.13 -0.05
C PHE A 86 27.90 6.15 -0.67
N PRO A 87 28.67 5.04 -0.60
CA PRO A 87 29.92 4.97 -1.32
C PRO A 87 29.66 5.19 -2.81
N ALA A 88 30.60 5.86 -3.48
CA ALA A 88 30.52 6.02 -4.93
C ALA A 88 30.42 4.63 -5.57
N VAL A 89 29.53 4.49 -6.55
CA VAL A 89 29.45 3.29 -7.36
C VAL A 89 30.81 3.11 -8.04
N PRO A 90 31.52 1.99 -7.80
CA PRO A 90 32.84 1.80 -8.38
C PRO A 90 32.75 1.62 -9.90
N ASP A 91 33.88 1.69 -10.61
CA ASP A 91 33.93 1.37 -12.04
C ASP A 91 33.35 -0.03 -12.30
N GLU A 92 32.69 -0.21 -13.45
CA GLU A 92 32.07 -1.49 -13.86
C GLU A 92 33.04 -2.68 -13.73
N CYS A 93 34.33 -2.47 -14.07
CA CYS A 93 35.38 -3.48 -13.97
C CYS A 93 35.67 -3.96 -12.53
N LYS A 94 35.19 -3.26 -11.51
CA LYS A 94 35.34 -3.58 -10.08
C LYS A 94 34.05 -4.13 -9.47
N TRP A 95 32.98 -4.27 -10.25
CA TRP A 95 31.73 -4.82 -9.76
C TRP A 95 31.89 -6.31 -9.45
N PRO A 96 31.31 -6.81 -8.35
CA PRO A 96 31.30 -8.24 -8.10
C PRO A 96 30.52 -8.96 -9.20
N PHE A 97 30.97 -10.15 -9.59
CA PHE A 97 30.19 -10.99 -10.49
C PHE A 97 28.89 -11.39 -9.78
N VAL A 98 27.74 -10.91 -10.29
CA VAL A 98 26.43 -11.26 -9.76
C VAL A 98 25.80 -12.28 -10.71
N SER A 99 25.57 -13.51 -10.22
CA SER A 99 24.76 -14.47 -10.95
C SER A 99 23.31 -14.00 -10.94
N LEU A 100 22.74 -13.76 -12.11
CA LEU A 100 21.32 -13.42 -12.27
C LEU A 100 20.39 -14.66 -12.15
N ALA A 101 20.95 -15.86 -11.99
CA ALA A 101 20.19 -17.10 -11.87
C ALA A 101 19.10 -17.11 -10.76
N PRO A 102 19.27 -16.45 -9.59
CA PRO A 102 18.22 -16.35 -8.57
C PRO A 102 17.10 -15.39 -8.98
N PHE A 103 17.39 -14.40 -9.83
CA PHE A 103 16.45 -13.40 -10.28
C PHE A 103 15.86 -13.85 -11.62
N LYS A 104 14.92 -14.79 -11.58
CA LYS A 104 14.02 -15.00 -12.72
C LYS A 104 13.25 -13.70 -12.91
N LEU A 105 13.67 -12.87 -13.87
CA LEU A 105 12.86 -11.80 -14.39
C LEU A 105 11.57 -12.44 -14.89
N LEU A 106 10.47 -12.25 -14.15
CA LEU A 106 9.17 -12.66 -14.63
C LEU A 106 8.93 -11.91 -15.95
N PRO A 107 8.41 -12.58 -17.00
CA PRO A 107 8.02 -11.89 -18.21
C PRO A 107 7.12 -10.71 -17.83
N ILE A 108 7.45 -9.53 -18.35
CA ILE A 108 6.55 -8.39 -18.30
C ILE A 108 5.37 -8.75 -19.19
N GLU A 109 4.35 -9.43 -18.63
CA GLU A 109 3.08 -9.64 -19.31
C GLU A 109 2.32 -8.30 -19.28
N ILE A 110 2.64 -7.44 -20.23
CA ILE A 110 1.71 -6.38 -20.66
C ILE A 110 0.68 -7.10 -21.54
N SER A 111 -0.39 -7.57 -20.92
CA SER A 111 -1.62 -7.88 -21.66
C SER A 111 -2.32 -6.56 -21.99
N LEU A 112 -2.32 -6.20 -23.27
CA LEU A 112 -3.22 -5.21 -23.87
C LEU A 112 -4.69 -5.60 -23.70
#